data_AF-A0A7S0HZ43-F1
#
_entry.id   AF-A0A7S0HZ43-F1
#
_cell.length_a   1.000
_cell.length_b   1.000
_cell.length_c   1.000
_cell.angle_alpha   90.00
_cell.angle_beta   90.00
_cell.angle_gamma   90.00
#
_symmetry.space_group_name_H-M   'P 1'
#
loop_
_entity.id
_entity.type
_entity.pdbx_description
1 polymer ?
#
loop_
_entity_poly.entity_id
_entity_poly.type
_entity_poly.pdbx_seq_one_letter_code
_entity_poly.pdbx_strand_id
1 'polypeptide(L)'
;PSWRVRLRRRSMAAAPADDFTAALDTVEKRTRAAIEALRGLEAISQSSDLDNAAIPLCLEAVVKSFEQIRACEASVGGVHVPRDVVESVDQGRNPDAFLAELAERNAAACRATLGKTSAMDALARSVQRQAQESGLLEP
;
A
#
# COMPACT_ATOMS: atom_id res chain seq x y z
N PRO A 1 27.02 5.18 36.59
CA PRO A 1 27.22 5.14 35.11
C PRO A 1 25.87 5.21 34.39
N SER A 2 25.47 6.41 33.97
CA SER A 2 24.14 6.74 33.44
C SER A 2 24.08 6.61 31.91
N TRP A 3 23.36 5.59 31.43
CA TRP A 3 23.06 5.43 30.01
C TRP A 3 21.72 6.13 29.71
N ARG A 4 21.76 7.44 29.41
CA ARG A 4 20.58 8.10 28.81
C ARG A 4 20.56 7.76 27.33
N VAL A 5 19.71 6.81 26.94
CA VAL A 5 19.32 6.60 25.54
C VAL A 5 18.59 7.86 25.08
N ARG A 6 19.31 8.69 24.32
CA ARG A 6 18.76 9.87 23.67
C ARG A 6 17.93 9.37 22.49
N LEU A 7 16.66 9.09 22.72
CA LEU A 7 15.69 8.86 21.65
C LEU A 7 15.62 10.15 20.81
N ARG A 8 16.42 10.21 19.74
CA ARG A 8 16.22 11.17 18.66
C ARG A 8 14.82 10.89 18.12
N ARG A 9 13.86 11.75 18.45
CA ARG A 9 12.65 11.90 17.67
C ARG A 9 13.12 12.21 16.25
N ARG A 10 13.15 11.20 15.38
CA ARG A 10 13.06 11.41 13.94
C ARG A 10 11.70 12.06 13.77
N SER A 11 11.68 13.38 13.69
CA SER A 11 10.58 14.10 13.09
C SER A 11 10.37 13.45 11.73
N MET A 12 9.28 12.69 11.57
CA MET A 12 8.71 12.45 10.25
C MET A 12 8.36 13.84 9.74
N ALA A 13 9.31 14.49 9.06
CA ALA A 13 8.95 15.55 8.15
C ALA A 13 7.99 14.89 7.16
N ALA A 14 6.71 15.29 7.21
CA ALA A 14 5.76 14.95 6.17
C ALA A 14 6.41 15.37 4.86
N ALA A 15 6.68 14.40 3.98
CA ALA A 15 7.01 14.69 2.60
C ALA A 15 5.87 15.56 2.02
N PRO A 16 6.14 16.46 1.04
CA PRO A 16 5.12 17.33 0.47
C PRO A 16 4.01 16.46 -0.13
N ALA A 17 2.92 16.30 0.62
CA ALA A 17 1.81 15.44 0.25
C ALA A 17 1.04 16.00 -0.95
N ASP A 18 1.16 17.30 -1.20
CA ASP A 18 0.37 18.05 -2.19
C ASP A 18 0.76 17.69 -3.64
N ASP A 19 2.05 17.52 -3.94
CA ASP A 19 2.50 17.23 -5.31
C ASP A 19 2.22 15.77 -5.71
N PHE A 20 2.31 14.86 -4.74
CA PHE A 20 2.16 13.43 -4.98
C PHE A 20 0.68 13.01 -5.11
N THR A 21 -0.19 13.57 -4.27
CA THR A 21 -1.65 13.36 -4.41
C THR A 21 -2.16 13.93 -5.72
N ALA A 22 -1.66 15.10 -6.15
CA ALA A 22 -1.98 15.66 -7.46
C ALA A 22 -1.53 14.77 -8.64
N ALA A 23 -0.39 14.10 -8.52
CA ALA A 23 0.08 13.14 -9.52
C ALA A 23 -0.86 11.92 -9.61
N LEU A 24 -1.27 11.35 -8.47
CA LEU A 24 -2.23 10.25 -8.41
C LEU A 24 -3.59 10.63 -8.98
N ASP A 25 -4.12 11.80 -8.62
CA ASP A 25 -5.38 12.34 -9.16
C ASP A 25 -5.31 12.51 -10.68
N THR A 26 -4.14 12.91 -11.19
CA THR A 26 -3.92 13.03 -12.63
C THR A 26 -3.98 11.67 -13.32
N VAL A 27 -3.32 10.65 -12.76
CA VAL A 27 -3.40 9.26 -13.28
C VAL A 27 -4.84 8.74 -13.23
N GLU A 28 -5.58 9.00 -12.15
CA GLU A 28 -6.97 8.59 -12.03
C GLU A 28 -7.84 9.22 -13.12
N LYS A 29 -7.73 10.55 -13.32
CA LYS A 29 -8.48 11.28 -14.35
C LYS A 29 -8.15 10.74 -15.75
N ARG A 30 -6.88 10.47 -16.05
CA ARG A 30 -6.45 9.92 -17.35
C ARG A 30 -6.95 8.49 -17.56
N THR A 31 -6.90 7.66 -16.53
CA THR A 31 -7.46 6.30 -16.56
C THR A 31 -8.96 6.32 -16.82
N ARG A 32 -9.71 7.23 -16.17
CA ARG A 32 -11.14 7.42 -16.41
C ARG A 32 -11.44 7.83 -17.85
N ALA A 33 -10.69 8.79 -18.38
CA ALA A 33 -10.82 9.21 -19.77
C ALA A 33 -10.55 8.07 -20.77
N ALA A 34 -9.57 7.20 -20.48
CA ALA A 34 -9.30 6.01 -21.29
C ALA A 34 -10.48 5.01 -21.26
N ILE A 35 -11.08 4.78 -20.09
CA ILE A 35 -12.27 3.91 -19.95
C ILE A 35 -13.46 4.49 -20.74
N GLU A 36 -13.68 5.80 -20.67
CA GLU A 36 -14.73 6.48 -21.43
C GLU A 36 -14.49 6.39 -22.94
N ALA A 37 -13.25 6.56 -23.40
CA ALA A 37 -12.88 6.40 -24.80
C ALA A 37 -13.12 4.95 -25.30
N LEU A 38 -12.79 3.94 -24.49
CA LEU A 38 -13.06 2.53 -24.80
C LEU A 38 -14.56 2.24 -24.90
N ARG A 39 -15.38 2.78 -23.99
CA ARG A 39 -16.84 2.66 -24.04
C ARG A 39 -17.42 3.35 -25.28
N GLY A 40 -16.87 4.50 -25.67
CA GLY A 40 -17.25 5.18 -26.91
C GLY A 40 -16.95 4.33 -28.14
N LEU A 41 -15.77 3.70 -28.17
CA LEU A 41 -15.38 2.77 -29.24
C LEU A 41 -16.30 1.53 -29.29
N GLU A 42 -16.66 0.97 -28.14
CA GLU A 42 -17.62 -0.15 -28.04
C GLU A 42 -18.99 0.24 -28.60
N ALA A 43 -19.49 1.45 -28.29
CA ALA A 43 -20.77 1.91 -28.82
C ALA A 43 -20.75 2.09 -30.35
N ILE A 44 -19.63 2.57 -30.90
CA ILE A 44 -19.46 2.77 -32.34
C ILE A 44 -19.27 1.43 -33.07
N SER A 45 -18.58 0.47 -32.47
CA SER A 45 -18.37 -0.86 -33.07
C SER A 45 -19.65 -1.69 -33.17
N GLN A 46 -20.66 -1.37 -32.36
CA GLN A 46 -22.01 -1.94 -32.47
C GLN A 46 -22.86 -1.31 -33.59
N SER A 47 -22.38 -0.23 -34.22
CA SER A 47 -23.09 0.38 -35.36
C SER A 47 -23.02 -0.53 -36.59
N SER A 48 -24.09 -0.54 -37.39
CA SER A 48 -24.17 -1.34 -38.63
C SER A 48 -23.36 -0.75 -39.79
N ASP A 49 -22.69 0.37 -39.58
CA ASP A 49 -21.90 1.08 -40.58
C ASP A 49 -20.44 0.63 -40.49
N LEU A 50 -20.00 -0.15 -41.48
CA LEU A 50 -18.64 -0.68 -41.56
C LEU A 50 -17.60 0.38 -41.94
N ASP A 51 -18.03 1.49 -42.57
CA ASP A 51 -17.17 2.59 -43.01
C ASP A 51 -17.24 3.79 -42.06
N ASN A 52 -17.65 3.55 -40.81
CA ASN A 52 -17.83 4.60 -39.83
C ASN A 52 -16.51 5.34 -39.55
N ALA A 53 -16.37 6.53 -40.14
CA ALA A 53 -15.19 7.38 -40.03
C ALA A 53 -14.87 7.85 -38.60
N ALA A 54 -15.76 7.60 -37.63
CA ALA A 54 -15.49 7.84 -36.21
C ALA A 54 -14.63 6.73 -35.56
N ILE A 55 -14.56 5.52 -36.15
CA ILE A 55 -13.76 4.41 -35.58
C ILE A 55 -12.27 4.78 -35.48
N PRO A 56 -11.61 5.28 -36.55
CA PRO A 56 -10.20 5.70 -36.46
C PRO A 56 -9.98 6.81 -35.42
N LEU A 57 -10.90 7.79 -35.35
CA LEU A 57 -10.81 8.90 -34.40
C LEU A 57 -10.93 8.43 -32.94
N CYS A 58 -11.80 7.47 -32.66
CA CYS A 58 -11.93 6.87 -31.34
C CYS A 58 -10.72 6.01 -30.96
N LEU A 59 -10.15 5.26 -31.91
CA LEU A 59 -8.92 4.51 -31.70
C LEU A 59 -7.75 5.45 -31.37
N GLU A 60 -7.59 6.56 -32.09
CA GLU A 60 -6.58 7.58 -31.79
C GLU A 60 -6.77 8.17 -30.38
N ALA A 61 -8.01 8.43 -29.96
CA ALA A 61 -8.31 8.91 -28.62
C ALA A 61 -7.93 7.89 -27.53
N VAL A 62 -8.17 6.59 -27.77
CA VAL A 62 -7.76 5.50 -26.87
C VAL A 62 -6.24 5.44 -26.77
N VAL A 63 -5.53 5.41 -27.90
CA VAL A 63 -4.05 5.36 -27.94
C VAL A 63 -3.46 6.55 -27.20
N LYS A 64 -3.93 7.76 -27.50
CA LYS A 64 -3.49 9.00 -26.84
C LYS A 64 -3.72 8.96 -25.33
N SER A 65 -4.82 8.34 -24.88
CA SER A 65 -5.10 8.21 -23.45
C SER A 65 -4.09 7.28 -22.76
N PHE A 66 -3.73 6.14 -23.38
CA PHE A 66 -2.71 5.24 -22.85
C PHE A 66 -1.30 5.87 -22.84
N GLU A 67 -0.95 6.64 -23.87
CA GLU A 67 0.31 7.39 -23.90
C GLU A 67 0.40 8.41 -22.75
N GLN A 68 -0.70 9.12 -22.48
CA GLN A 68 -0.77 10.06 -21.36
C GLN A 68 -0.65 9.36 -20.00
N ILE A 69 -1.25 8.17 -19.84
CA ILE A 69 -1.10 7.37 -18.61
C ILE A 69 0.36 6.97 -18.42
N ARG A 70 1.02 6.47 -19.48
CA ARG A 70 2.45 6.12 -19.44
C ARG A 70 3.34 7.31 -19.11
N ALA A 71 3.06 8.48 -19.66
CA ALA A 71 3.81 9.69 -19.34
C ALA A 71 3.73 10.08 -17.86
N CYS A 72 2.64 9.72 -17.18
CA CYS A 72 2.45 9.96 -15.74
C CYS A 72 3.08 8.88 -14.84
N GLU A 73 3.52 7.72 -15.37
CA GLU A 73 4.13 6.65 -14.55
C GLU A 73 5.35 7.15 -13.77
N ALA A 74 6.20 7.95 -14.42
CA ALA A 74 7.38 8.53 -13.78
C ALA A 74 7.03 9.47 -12.62
N SER A 75 5.88 10.14 -12.67
CA SER A 75 5.40 11.05 -11.62
C SER A 75 4.90 10.30 -10.37
N VAL A 76 4.60 9.01 -10.48
CA VAL A 76 4.08 8.16 -9.40
C VAL A 76 5.11 7.11 -8.95
N GLY A 77 6.32 7.10 -9.53
CA GLY A 77 7.33 6.04 -9.41
C GLY A 77 7.83 5.66 -8.00
N GLY A 78 7.35 6.32 -6.94
CA GLY A 78 7.58 5.92 -5.54
C GLY A 78 6.51 5.00 -4.94
N VAL A 79 5.40 4.74 -5.63
CA VAL A 79 4.34 3.82 -5.14
C VAL A 79 4.75 2.38 -5.38
N HIS A 80 4.78 1.59 -4.30
CA HIS A 80 4.86 0.14 -4.38
C HIS A 80 3.52 -0.46 -3.98
N VAL A 81 2.91 -1.21 -4.89
CA VAL A 81 1.69 -1.96 -4.62
C VAL A 81 2.07 -3.39 -4.22
N PRO A 82 1.67 -3.89 -3.04
CA PRO A 82 1.90 -5.27 -2.66
C PRO A 82 1.29 -6.23 -3.69
N ARG A 83 1.99 -7.34 -3.97
CA ARG A 83 1.54 -8.35 -4.94
C ARG A 83 0.13 -8.87 -4.62
N ASP A 84 -0.17 -9.12 -3.35
CA ASP A 84 -1.47 -9.63 -2.89
C ASP A 84 -2.63 -8.67 -3.23
N VAL A 85 -2.37 -7.36 -3.26
CA VAL A 85 -3.35 -6.35 -3.68
C VAL A 85 -3.62 -6.46 -5.17
N VAL A 86 -2.57 -6.62 -5.99
CA VAL A 86 -2.70 -6.85 -7.44
C VAL A 86 -3.47 -8.13 -7.72
N GLU A 87 -3.10 -9.24 -7.07
CA GLU A 87 -3.79 -10.52 -7.23
C GLU A 87 -5.26 -10.47 -6.79
N SER A 88 -5.59 -9.64 -5.79
CA SER A 88 -6.97 -9.41 -5.38
C SER A 88 -7.77 -8.70 -6.47
N VAL A 89 -7.21 -7.65 -7.07
CA VAL A 89 -7.83 -6.92 -8.19
C VAL A 89 -8.02 -7.83 -9.40
N ASP A 90 -7.00 -8.63 -9.76
CA ASP A 90 -7.05 -9.56 -10.90
C ASP A 90 -8.16 -10.62 -10.72
N GLN A 91 -8.49 -10.97 -9.49
CA GLN A 91 -9.56 -11.92 -9.14
C GLN A 91 -10.92 -11.24 -8.93
N GLY A 92 -11.03 -9.93 -9.14
CA GLY A 92 -12.25 -9.16 -8.90
C GLY A 92 -12.63 -9.01 -7.42
N ARG A 93 -11.68 -9.22 -6.50
CA ARG A 93 -11.86 -9.02 -5.06
C ARG A 93 -11.56 -7.57 -4.68
N ASN A 94 -12.22 -7.08 -3.63
CA ASN A 94 -11.97 -5.73 -3.12
C ASN A 94 -10.55 -5.65 -2.50
N PRO A 95 -9.64 -4.80 -3.01
CA PRO A 95 -8.30 -4.63 -2.44
C PRO A 95 -8.29 -4.07 -1.01
N ASP A 96 -9.35 -3.39 -0.55
CA ASP A 96 -9.42 -2.86 0.83
C ASP A 96 -9.44 -3.97 1.88
N ALA A 97 -9.89 -5.17 1.50
CA ALA A 97 -9.85 -6.34 2.39
C ALA A 97 -8.41 -6.68 2.81
N PHE A 98 -7.42 -6.46 1.94
CA PHE A 98 -6.01 -6.64 2.27
C PHE A 98 -5.57 -5.72 3.41
N LEU A 99 -6.00 -4.45 3.39
CA LEU A 99 -5.66 -3.48 4.44
C LEU A 99 -6.26 -3.87 5.79
N ALA A 100 -7.51 -4.35 5.78
CA ALA A 100 -8.19 -4.83 6.98
C ALA A 100 -7.47 -6.06 7.57
N GLU A 101 -7.14 -7.05 6.74
CA GLU A 101 -6.39 -8.23 7.18
C GLU A 101 -4.99 -7.89 7.69
N LEU A 102 -4.29 -6.97 7.02
CA LEU A 102 -2.96 -6.52 7.44
C LEU A 102 -3.01 -5.83 8.80
N ALA A 103 -4.01 -4.98 9.03
CA ALA A 103 -4.21 -4.32 10.32
C ALA A 103 -4.47 -5.34 11.44
N GLU A 104 -5.31 -6.34 11.18
CA GLU A 104 -5.59 -7.41 12.14
C GLU A 104 -4.36 -8.27 12.45
N ARG A 105 -3.63 -8.70 11.41
CA ARG A 105 -2.38 -9.48 11.57
C ARG A 105 -1.34 -8.70 12.35
N ASN A 106 -1.19 -7.40 12.09
CA ASN A 106 -0.28 -6.55 12.85
C ASN A 106 -0.70 -6.44 14.32
N ALA A 107 -1.99 -6.21 14.60
CA ALA A 107 -2.49 -6.16 15.97
C ALA A 107 -2.29 -7.50 16.72
N ALA A 108 -2.49 -8.64 16.04
CA ALA A 108 -2.22 -9.96 16.59
C ALA A 108 -0.72 -10.17 16.86
N ALA A 109 0.15 -9.81 15.93
CA ALA A 109 1.60 -9.91 16.08
C ALA A 109 2.13 -9.03 17.24
N CYS A 110 1.61 -7.81 17.38
CA CYS A 110 1.94 -6.92 18.51
C CYS A 110 1.55 -7.56 19.85
N ARG A 111 0.31 -8.07 19.97
CA ARG A 111 -0.15 -8.76 21.19
C ARG A 111 0.70 -9.99 21.51
N ALA A 112 1.02 -10.80 20.51
CA ALA A 112 1.87 -11.97 20.67
C ALA A 112 3.28 -11.59 21.12
N THR A 113 3.85 -10.51 20.57
CA THR A 113 5.20 -10.03 20.92
C THR A 113 5.22 -9.51 22.36
N LEU A 114 4.22 -8.71 22.76
CA LEU A 114 4.08 -8.23 24.14
C LEU A 114 3.90 -9.37 25.15
N GLY A 115 3.13 -10.39 24.78
CA GLY A 115 2.97 -11.60 25.61
C GLY A 115 4.29 -12.35 25.79
N LYS A 116 5.06 -12.52 24.70
CA LYS A 116 6.39 -13.15 24.74
C LYS A 116 7.37 -12.37 25.61
N THR A 117 7.47 -11.05 25.45
CA THR A 117 8.36 -10.21 26.28
C THR A 117 7.97 -10.27 27.74
N SER A 118 6.67 -10.22 28.05
CA SER A 118 6.17 -10.33 29.43
C SER A 118 6.51 -11.68 30.06
N ALA A 119 6.41 -12.77 29.30
CA ALA A 119 6.79 -14.11 29.75
C ALA A 119 8.30 -14.22 29.99
N MET A 120 9.12 -13.62 29.12
CA MET A 120 10.58 -13.56 29.31
C MET A 120 10.95 -12.77 30.56
N ASP A 121 10.30 -11.64 30.82
CA ASP A 121 10.53 -10.85 32.04
C ASP A 121 10.13 -11.61 33.31
N ALA A 122 9.01 -12.34 33.26
CA ALA A 122 8.58 -13.19 34.36
C ALA A 122 9.58 -14.33 34.62
N LEU A 123 10.08 -14.96 33.56
CA LEU A 123 11.11 -16.00 33.65
C LEU A 123 12.41 -15.45 34.24
N ALA A 124 12.88 -14.30 33.76
CA ALA A 124 14.10 -13.65 34.26
C ALA A 124 13.99 -13.34 35.77
N ARG A 125 12.86 -12.78 36.21
CA ARG A 125 12.59 -12.55 37.64
C ARG A 125 12.54 -13.83 38.45
N SER A 126 11.96 -14.90 37.91
CA SER A 126 11.91 -16.21 38.58
C SER A 126 13.30 -16.81 38.75
N VAL A 127 14.12 -16.80 37.71
CA VAL A 127 15.51 -17.28 37.74
C VAL A 127 16.33 -16.48 38.74
N GLN A 128 16.20 -15.14 38.73
CA GLN A 128 16.91 -14.28 39.67
C GLN A 128 16.54 -14.60 41.13
N ARG A 129 15.23 -14.77 41.42
CA ARG A 129 14.77 -15.13 42.75
C ARG A 129 15.31 -16.49 43.20
N GLN A 130 15.26 -17.49 42.33
CA GLN A 130 15.77 -18.83 42.65
C GLN A 130 17.29 -18.82 42.91
N ALA A 131 18.05 -17.99 42.18
CA ALA A 131 19.48 -17.84 42.41
C ALA A 131 19.81 -17.12 43.72
N GLN A 132 19.00 -16.13 44.14
CA GLN A 132 19.09 -15.51 45.47
C GLN A 132 18.77 -16.52 46.58
N GLU A 133 17.68 -17.29 46.43
CA GLU A 133 17.28 -18.34 47.40
C GLU A 133 18.34 -19.45 47.52
N SER A 134 19.09 -19.73 46.45
CA SER A 134 20.16 -20.72 46.43
C SER A 134 21.52 -20.18 46.90
N GLY A 135 21.61 -18.90 47.30
CA GLY A 135 22.84 -18.26 47.76
C GLY A 135 23.90 -18.01 46.68
N LEU A 136 23.54 -18.09 45.40
CA LEU A 136 24.43 -17.86 44.26
C LEU A 136 24.55 -16.37 43.88
N LEU A 137 23.64 -15.54 44.37
CA LEU A 137 23.61 -14.09 44.15
C LEU A 137 23.34 -13.39 45.49
N GLU A 138 24.11 -12.34 45.81
CA GLU A 138 23.79 -11.46 46.93
C GLU A 138 22.45 -10.73 46.69
N PRO A 139 21.70 -10.42 47.76
CA PRO A 139 20.34 -9.85 47.67
C PRO A 139 20.25 -8.54 46.89
#